data_AF-A0A3L5TQP3-F1
#
_entry.id   AF-A0A3L5TQP3-F1
#
_cell.length_a   1.000
_cell.length_b   1.000
_cell.length_c   1.000
_cell.angle_alpha   90.00
_cell.angle_beta   90.00
_cell.angle_gamma   90.00
#
_symmetry.space_group_name_H-M   'P 1'
#
loop_
_entity.id
_entity.type
_entity.pdbx_description
1 polymer ?
#
loop_
_entity_poly.entity_id
_entity_poly.type
_entity_poly.pdbx_seq_one_letter_code
_entity_poly.pdbx_strand_id
1 'polypeptide(L)'
;MELNDVDFDENVDEEMSAGGDMKSVKVKEEKEEIPLEALSTGWTTFKEEMGSSQAEKITDIEVDSSHLPLVTNESGDQVLRFYWLDAYEDQYSHPGVVYLFGKVWIESAETHVSCCVTVKNIDRRIFVLPRPTKYLKGEDTGFEVSLVDVYNEFNERVAEKYKIPKFKSKKVTKQYAFEKVEVPVESDYMEIRYSADSPALPSDLSGNTFSHVFGTHVSSLEHLVLETKMKGPSWLDIKCPQISTPPISWCKLEVFVTRPDHISVVNDASLSPPPLVVMALNMRTLPNQKTHQNEIIGIACLVQNSLAMDKPAPKIPFQQHFCGNQN
;
A
#
# COMPACT_ATOMS: atom_id res chain seq x y z
N MET A 1 -30.03 9.19 36.85
CA MET A 1 -30.10 10.67 36.96
C MET A 1 -29.35 11.20 35.76
N GLU A 2 -30.12 11.45 34.71
CA GLU A 2 -29.67 12.01 33.43
C GLU A 2 -29.62 13.55 33.59
N LEU A 3 -28.63 14.18 32.96
CA LEU A 3 -28.50 15.63 32.90
C LEU A 3 -28.52 16.06 31.42
N ASN A 4 -29.75 16.35 31.01
CA ASN A 4 -30.28 17.34 30.08
C ASN A 4 -29.36 18.08 29.10
N ASP A 5 -29.74 17.95 27.83
CA ASP A 5 -29.71 18.97 26.78
C ASP A 5 -30.33 20.29 27.24
N VAL A 6 -29.74 21.41 26.81
CA VAL A 6 -30.28 22.76 26.98
C VAL A 6 -30.39 23.41 25.60
N ASP A 7 -31.61 23.38 25.07
CA ASP A 7 -32.13 24.33 24.08
C ASP A 7 -32.39 25.68 24.77
N PHE A 8 -32.07 26.78 24.10
CA PHE A 8 -32.57 28.10 24.44
C PHE A 8 -32.82 28.88 23.14
N ASP A 9 -34.09 28.89 22.75
CA ASP A 9 -34.69 29.87 21.85
C ASP A 9 -35.65 30.76 22.69
N GLU A 10 -36.00 31.93 22.15
CA GLU A 10 -36.85 33.02 22.70
C GLU A 10 -36.11 34.14 23.46
N ASN A 11 -36.42 35.44 23.33
CA ASN A 11 -37.34 36.24 22.51
C ASN A 11 -37.03 37.70 22.89
N VAL A 12 -37.09 38.69 21.97
CA VAL A 12 -37.47 40.07 22.31
C VAL A 12 -38.13 40.76 21.10
N ASP A 13 -39.47 40.90 21.17
CA ASP A 13 -40.31 41.86 20.42
C ASP A 13 -39.94 43.31 20.83
N GLU A 14 -40.21 44.44 20.17
CA GLU A 14 -41.23 44.91 19.24
C GLU A 14 -40.82 46.37 18.86
N GLU A 15 -41.20 46.89 17.68
CA GLU A 15 -41.72 48.26 17.42
C GLU A 15 -41.50 48.70 15.95
N MET A 16 -42.62 48.89 15.24
CA MET A 16 -42.68 49.56 13.94
C MET A 16 -42.74 51.07 14.10
N SER A 17 -41.93 51.82 13.35
CA SER A 17 -42.30 53.17 12.92
C SER A 17 -41.80 53.49 11.51
N ALA A 18 -42.55 54.32 10.81
CA ALA A 18 -42.61 54.44 9.37
C ALA A 18 -41.62 55.45 8.77
N GLY A 19 -41.27 55.22 7.49
CA GLY A 19 -41.00 56.27 6.51
C GLY A 19 -39.53 56.52 6.16
N GLY A 20 -39.17 56.32 4.88
CA GLY A 20 -37.95 56.88 4.29
C GLY A 20 -37.34 56.05 3.16
N ASP A 21 -37.34 56.64 1.96
CA ASP A 21 -36.85 56.12 0.67
C ASP A 21 -35.54 55.31 0.69
N MET A 22 -35.56 54.12 0.07
CA MET A 22 -34.36 53.34 -0.25
C MET A 22 -34.25 53.12 -1.76
N LYS A 23 -33.23 53.74 -2.35
CA LYS A 23 -32.86 53.62 -3.78
C LYS A 23 -32.58 52.17 -4.15
N SER A 24 -33.18 51.73 -5.26
CA SER A 24 -32.95 50.45 -5.92
C SER A 24 -31.51 50.29 -6.41
N VAL A 25 -30.81 49.23 -6.00
CA VAL A 25 -29.61 48.73 -6.67
C VAL A 25 -29.99 47.48 -7.44
N LYS A 26 -29.98 47.57 -8.78
CA LYS A 26 -30.18 46.45 -9.71
C LYS A 26 -28.89 45.64 -9.78
N VAL A 27 -28.92 44.37 -9.37
CA VAL A 27 -27.91 43.38 -9.75
C VAL A 27 -28.34 42.80 -11.10
N LYS A 28 -27.51 42.94 -12.13
CA LYS A 28 -27.70 42.27 -13.42
C LYS A 28 -27.26 40.82 -13.27
N GLU A 29 -28.19 39.88 -13.45
CA GLU A 29 -27.85 38.51 -13.83
C GLU A 29 -27.54 38.51 -15.33
N GLU A 30 -26.27 38.32 -15.69
CA GLU A 30 -25.89 37.90 -17.04
C GLU A 30 -26.02 36.37 -17.10
N LYS A 31 -27.08 35.90 -17.77
CA LYS A 31 -27.14 34.54 -18.31
C LYS A 31 -26.37 34.54 -19.62
N GLU A 32 -25.16 34.01 -19.62
CA GLU A 32 -24.54 33.56 -20.86
C GLU A 32 -25.15 32.20 -21.25
N GLU A 33 -25.97 32.21 -22.29
CA GLU A 33 -26.46 31.00 -22.95
C GLU A 33 -25.34 30.40 -23.79
N ILE A 34 -24.91 29.18 -23.45
CA ILE A 34 -23.91 28.44 -24.21
C ILE A 34 -24.59 27.89 -25.49
N PRO A 35 -24.06 28.18 -26.70
CA PRO A 35 -24.67 27.71 -27.95
C PRO A 35 -24.74 26.17 -28.02
N LEU A 36 -25.91 25.66 -28.43
CA LEU A 36 -26.24 24.23 -28.57
C LEU A 36 -25.34 23.45 -29.56
N GLU A 37 -24.47 24.13 -30.29
CA GLU A 37 -23.59 23.54 -31.33
C GLU A 37 -22.28 22.96 -30.77
N ALA A 38 -22.04 23.05 -29.46
CA ALA A 38 -20.90 22.42 -28.78
C ALA A 38 -21.10 20.92 -28.44
N LEU A 39 -22.25 20.34 -28.78
CA LEU A 39 -22.56 18.92 -28.62
C LEU A 39 -22.05 18.10 -29.80
N SER A 40 -20.71 18.01 -29.95
CA SER A 40 -20.11 16.95 -30.78
C SER A 40 -19.43 15.92 -29.89
N THR A 41 -19.78 14.66 -30.11
CA THR A 41 -19.23 13.48 -29.45
C THR A 41 -17.72 13.42 -29.61
N GLY A 42 -16.99 13.72 -28.55
CA GLY A 42 -15.54 13.63 -28.49
C GLY A 42 -15.05 14.14 -27.14
N TRP A 43 -13.98 13.53 -26.61
CA TRP A 43 -13.28 14.05 -25.43
C TRP A 43 -12.80 15.48 -25.73
N THR A 44 -13.52 16.49 -25.26
CA THR A 44 -13.14 17.89 -25.46
C THR A 44 -12.18 18.29 -24.34
N THR A 45 -10.90 18.42 -24.70
CA THR A 45 -9.92 19.09 -23.85
C THR A 45 -10.20 20.59 -23.91
N PHE A 46 -10.88 21.14 -22.91
CA PHE A 46 -11.02 22.59 -22.79
C PHE A 46 -9.66 23.17 -22.38
N LYS A 47 -8.97 23.84 -23.30
CA LYS A 47 -7.88 24.76 -22.96
C LYS A 47 -8.47 26.16 -22.96
N GLU A 48 -9.04 26.57 -21.83
CA GLU A 48 -9.25 28.00 -21.61
C GLU A 48 -7.87 28.66 -21.42
N GLU A 49 -7.56 29.59 -22.31
CA GLU A 49 -6.38 30.45 -22.26
C GLU A 49 -6.50 31.45 -21.10
N MET A 50 -6.29 30.99 -19.87
CA MET A 50 -5.89 31.88 -18.77
C MET A 50 -4.37 31.86 -18.64
N GLY A 51 -3.74 32.92 -19.16
CA GLY A 51 -2.45 33.44 -18.68
C GLY A 51 -1.23 32.55 -18.87
N SER A 52 -0.37 32.94 -19.80
CA SER A 52 0.98 32.42 -20.07
C SER A 52 1.69 31.79 -18.86
N SER A 53 1.55 30.48 -18.73
CA SER A 53 2.45 29.60 -17.98
C SER A 53 2.60 28.37 -18.87
N GLN A 54 3.83 28.06 -19.27
CA GLN A 54 4.14 26.99 -20.22
C GLN A 54 3.41 25.69 -19.82
N ALA A 55 2.39 25.30 -20.60
CA ALA A 55 1.84 23.97 -20.50
C ALA A 55 2.91 23.00 -21.02
N GLU A 56 3.62 22.33 -20.10
CA GLU A 56 4.55 21.26 -20.44
C GLU A 56 3.82 20.23 -21.31
N LYS A 57 4.32 20.04 -22.53
CA LYS A 57 3.82 18.99 -23.43
C LYS A 57 4.10 17.64 -22.77
N ILE A 58 3.07 16.84 -22.58
CA ILE A 58 3.22 15.42 -22.22
C ILE A 58 3.90 14.73 -23.42
N THR A 59 5.18 14.42 -23.28
CA THR A 59 5.79 13.34 -24.07
C THR A 59 5.39 12.04 -23.41
N ASP A 60 4.87 11.09 -24.20
CA ASP A 60 4.72 9.73 -23.70
C ASP A 60 6.13 9.20 -23.43
N ILE A 61 6.50 9.10 -22.15
CA ILE A 61 7.82 8.63 -21.76
C ILE A 61 7.86 7.13 -22.05
N GLU A 62 8.54 6.77 -23.13
CA GLU A 62 8.95 5.40 -23.41
C GLU A 62 10.20 5.12 -22.57
N VAL A 63 10.06 4.23 -21.59
CA VAL A 63 11.19 3.71 -20.82
C VAL A 63 11.79 2.57 -21.62
N ASP A 64 13.05 2.70 -22.03
CA ASP A 64 13.79 1.57 -22.59
C ASP A 64 13.97 0.51 -21.51
N SER A 65 13.14 -0.54 -21.56
CA SER A 65 13.15 -1.63 -20.59
C SER A 65 14.33 -2.58 -20.77
N SER A 66 15.20 -2.38 -21.76
CA SER A 66 16.40 -3.20 -21.94
C SER A 66 17.51 -2.89 -20.93
N HIS A 67 17.51 -1.68 -20.36
CA HIS A 67 18.49 -1.23 -19.38
C HIS A 67 17.80 -0.67 -18.12
N LEU A 68 18.13 -1.26 -16.96
CA LEU A 68 17.61 -0.77 -15.69
C LEU A 68 18.34 0.52 -15.25
N PRO A 69 17.63 1.52 -14.71
CA PRO A 69 18.21 2.77 -14.20
C PRO A 69 18.90 2.50 -12.84
N LEU A 70 20.05 1.84 -12.89
CA LEU A 70 20.83 1.51 -11.69
C LEU A 70 21.71 2.68 -11.27
N VAL A 71 21.82 2.89 -9.97
CA VAL A 71 22.73 3.84 -9.34
C VAL A 71 23.72 3.11 -8.44
N THR A 72 24.86 3.73 -8.18
CA THR A 72 25.82 3.21 -7.20
C THR A 72 25.45 3.74 -5.82
N ASN A 73 25.21 2.84 -4.86
CA ASN A 73 24.94 3.27 -3.48
C ASN A 73 26.23 3.57 -2.69
N GLU A 74 26.08 4.00 -1.44
CA GLU A 74 27.21 4.32 -0.54
C GLU A 74 28.15 3.13 -0.32
N SER A 75 27.64 1.90 -0.41
CA SER A 75 28.41 0.66 -0.28
C SER A 75 29.14 0.25 -1.57
N GLY A 76 28.97 0.99 -2.68
CA GLY A 76 29.55 0.67 -3.98
C GLY A 76 28.76 -0.38 -4.80
N ASP A 77 27.58 -0.80 -4.33
CA ASP A 77 26.73 -1.74 -5.04
C ASP A 77 25.90 -1.05 -6.13
N GLN A 78 25.68 -1.73 -7.25
CA GLN A 78 24.71 -1.32 -8.26
C GLN A 78 23.29 -1.69 -7.79
N VAL A 79 22.43 -0.69 -7.64
CA VAL A 79 21.07 -0.85 -7.10
C VAL A 79 20.05 -0.07 -7.92
N LEU A 80 18.82 -0.57 -7.95
CA LEU A 80 17.68 0.25 -8.38
C LEU A 80 17.18 1.05 -7.18
N ARG A 81 17.26 2.37 -7.28
CA ARG A 81 16.74 3.28 -6.26
C ARG A 81 15.28 3.62 -6.54
N PHE A 82 14.41 3.27 -5.61
CA PHE A 82 12.96 3.27 -5.77
C PHE A 82 12.28 3.89 -4.56
N TYR A 83 11.36 4.83 -4.76
CA TYR A 83 10.55 5.39 -3.69
C TYR A 83 9.22 4.66 -3.61
N TRP A 84 9.02 3.83 -2.57
CA TRP A 84 7.79 3.05 -2.42
C TRP A 84 6.66 3.91 -1.81
N LEU A 85 5.43 3.67 -2.26
CA LEU A 85 4.23 4.41 -1.85
C LEU A 85 3.15 3.48 -1.32
N ASP A 86 2.90 2.40 -2.06
CA ASP A 86 1.84 1.45 -1.76
C ASP A 86 2.33 0.02 -1.95
N ALA A 87 1.61 -0.93 -1.34
CA ALA A 87 1.94 -2.34 -1.41
C ALA A 87 0.68 -3.19 -1.52
N TYR A 88 0.78 -4.27 -2.29
CA TYR A 88 -0.29 -5.24 -2.48
C TYR A 88 0.24 -6.66 -2.29
N GLU A 89 -0.57 -7.51 -1.68
CA GLU A 89 -0.33 -8.95 -1.61
C GLU A 89 -1.60 -9.72 -1.99
N ASP A 90 -1.42 -10.82 -2.73
CA ASP A 90 -2.48 -11.80 -2.98
C ASP A 90 -2.05 -13.13 -2.36
N GLN A 91 -2.44 -13.34 -1.10
CA GLN A 91 -2.06 -14.52 -0.33
C GLN A 91 -2.63 -15.83 -0.89
N TYR A 92 -3.69 -15.76 -1.71
CA TYR A 92 -4.37 -16.94 -2.22
C TYR A 92 -3.79 -17.39 -3.56
N SER A 93 -3.64 -16.46 -4.50
CA SER A 93 -3.16 -16.80 -5.84
C SER A 93 -1.63 -16.77 -5.94
N HIS A 94 -0.97 -15.92 -5.15
CA HIS A 94 0.48 -15.69 -5.22
C HIS A 94 1.11 -15.60 -3.82
N PRO A 95 1.03 -16.68 -3.01
CA PRO A 95 1.61 -16.68 -1.68
C PRO A 95 3.13 -16.42 -1.71
N GLY A 96 3.65 -15.66 -0.74
CA GLY A 96 5.08 -15.34 -0.69
C GLY A 96 5.53 -14.29 -1.71
N VAL A 97 4.57 -13.62 -2.36
CA VAL A 97 4.82 -12.52 -3.31
C VAL A 97 4.17 -11.25 -2.81
N VAL A 98 4.92 -10.14 -2.83
CA VAL A 98 4.44 -8.79 -2.51
C VAL A 98 4.78 -7.87 -3.67
N TYR A 99 3.83 -7.03 -4.07
CA TYR A 99 4.00 -6.01 -5.10
C TYR A 99 4.13 -4.65 -4.43
N LEU A 100 5.24 -3.96 -4.66
CA LEU A 100 5.43 -2.59 -4.21
C LEU A 100 5.23 -1.64 -5.39
N PHE A 101 4.50 -0.55 -5.16
CA PHE A 101 4.23 0.49 -6.15
C PHE A 101 4.85 1.80 -5.72
N GLY A 102 5.42 2.52 -6.67
CA GLY A 102 6.18 3.71 -6.35
C GLY A 102 6.75 4.42 -7.55
N LYS A 103 7.85 5.13 -7.32
CA LYS A 103 8.50 6.00 -8.31
C LYS A 103 9.97 5.63 -8.48
N VAL A 104 10.46 5.76 -9.70
CA VAL A 104 11.87 5.64 -10.07
C VAL A 104 12.27 6.83 -10.92
N TRP A 105 13.49 7.32 -10.74
CA TRP A 105 14.06 8.37 -11.59
C TRP A 105 14.59 7.77 -12.89
N ILE A 106 14.20 8.34 -14.03
CA ILE A 106 14.71 7.96 -15.35
C ILE A 106 15.55 9.13 -15.87
N GLU A 107 16.87 8.92 -15.95
CA GLU A 107 17.81 9.97 -16.35
C GLU A 107 17.57 10.45 -17.79
N SER A 108 17.29 9.54 -18.72
CA SER A 108 17.04 9.88 -20.14
C SER A 108 15.81 10.75 -20.36
N ALA A 109 14.84 10.72 -19.44
CA ALA A 109 13.61 11.50 -19.50
C ALA A 109 13.55 12.62 -18.45
N GLU A 110 14.61 12.77 -17.63
CA GLU A 110 14.72 13.75 -16.54
C GLU A 110 13.47 13.81 -15.64
N THR A 111 12.86 12.67 -15.34
CA THR A 111 11.60 12.63 -14.59
C THR A 111 11.35 11.33 -13.85
N HIS A 112 10.42 11.38 -12.89
CA HIS A 112 9.98 10.21 -12.13
C HIS A 112 8.82 9.51 -12.81
N VAL A 113 8.98 8.22 -13.09
CA VAL A 113 7.92 7.36 -13.66
C VAL A 113 7.39 6.38 -12.62
N SER A 114 6.20 5.83 -12.87
CA SER A 114 5.65 4.75 -12.03
C SER A 114 6.48 3.48 -12.18
N CYS A 115 6.75 2.82 -11.06
CA CYS A 115 7.46 1.54 -11.01
C CYS A 115 6.73 0.53 -10.13
N CYS A 116 6.65 -0.70 -10.61
CA CYS A 116 6.21 -1.87 -9.82
C CYS A 116 7.43 -2.76 -9.53
N VAL A 117 7.62 -3.10 -8.26
CA VAL A 117 8.65 -4.02 -7.78
C VAL A 117 7.98 -5.26 -7.19
N THR A 118 8.15 -6.40 -7.83
CA THR A 118 7.67 -7.69 -7.30
C THR A 118 8.73 -8.35 -6.43
N VAL A 119 8.42 -8.53 -5.15
CA VAL A 119 9.28 -9.22 -4.19
C VAL A 119 8.79 -10.66 -4.06
N LYS A 120 9.61 -11.62 -4.49
CA LYS A 120 9.27 -13.05 -4.49
C LYS A 120 9.98 -13.80 -3.35
N ASN A 121 9.53 -15.03 -3.10
CA ASN A 121 10.12 -15.98 -2.15
C ASN A 121 10.18 -15.45 -0.71
N ILE A 122 9.11 -14.78 -0.27
CA ILE A 122 8.93 -14.43 1.14
C ILE A 122 8.44 -15.67 1.88
N ASP A 123 9.36 -16.32 2.58
CA ASP A 123 9.07 -17.50 3.41
C ASP A 123 8.10 -17.16 4.55
N ARG A 124 7.22 -18.11 4.90
CA ARG A 124 6.50 -18.09 6.19
C ARG A 124 7.52 -18.23 7.30
N ARG A 125 7.34 -17.48 8.39
CA ARG A 125 8.21 -17.55 9.58
C ARG A 125 7.38 -17.79 10.83
N ILE A 126 7.59 -18.97 11.43
CA ILE A 126 6.92 -19.38 12.66
C ILE A 126 7.91 -19.55 13.80
N PHE A 127 7.39 -19.49 15.03
CA PHE A 127 8.17 -19.73 16.25
C PHE A 127 7.50 -20.81 17.09
N VAL A 128 8.19 -21.94 17.25
CA VAL A 128 7.68 -23.09 18.00
C VAL A 128 8.22 -23.03 19.43
N LEU A 129 7.31 -22.99 20.41
CA LEU A 129 7.64 -22.92 21.84
C LEU A 129 7.77 -24.34 22.43
N PRO A 130 8.97 -24.75 22.87
CA PRO A 130 9.16 -26.04 23.53
C PRO A 130 8.37 -26.12 24.85
N ARG A 131 7.89 -27.32 25.18
CA ARG A 131 7.39 -27.64 26.53
C ARG A 131 8.57 -27.83 27.49
N PRO A 132 8.38 -27.67 28.81
CA PRO A 132 9.39 -28.09 29.78
C PRO A 132 9.63 -29.61 29.73
N THR A 133 8.53 -30.39 29.66
CA THR A 133 8.53 -31.85 29.66
C THR A 133 7.72 -32.41 28.51
N LYS A 134 8.07 -33.62 28.08
CA LYS A 134 7.49 -34.29 26.92
C LYS A 134 6.15 -34.92 27.27
N TYR A 135 5.16 -34.72 26.41
CA TYR A 135 3.85 -35.36 26.52
C TYR A 135 3.74 -36.56 25.58
N LEU A 136 3.11 -37.63 26.04
CA LEU A 136 2.79 -38.80 25.23
C LEU A 136 1.35 -39.22 25.52
N LYS A 137 0.51 -39.28 24.47
CA LYS A 137 -0.93 -39.61 24.59
C LYS A 137 -1.71 -38.74 25.60
N GLY A 138 -1.29 -37.49 25.77
CA GLY A 138 -1.94 -36.53 26.68
C GLY A 138 -1.41 -36.56 28.11
N GLU A 139 -0.47 -37.44 28.44
CA GLU A 139 0.16 -37.52 29.76
C GLU A 139 1.58 -36.97 29.74
N ASP A 140 1.96 -36.27 30.81
CA ASP A 140 3.34 -35.82 31.02
C ASP A 140 4.22 -37.03 31.39
N THR A 141 5.33 -37.18 30.67
CA THR A 141 6.28 -38.26 30.89
C THR A 141 7.41 -37.91 31.84
N GLY A 142 7.55 -36.63 32.22
CA GLY A 142 8.62 -36.13 33.08
C GLY A 142 9.99 -36.03 32.40
N PHE A 143 10.12 -36.44 31.13
CA PHE A 143 11.36 -36.27 30.37
C PHE A 143 11.46 -34.84 29.84
N GLU A 144 12.58 -34.17 30.11
CA GLU A 144 12.85 -32.83 29.60
C GLU A 144 12.89 -32.80 28.06
N VAL A 145 12.38 -31.73 27.48
CA VAL A 145 12.40 -31.52 26.04
C VAL A 145 13.61 -30.68 25.64
N SER A 146 14.41 -31.19 24.71
CA SER A 146 15.43 -30.41 24.04
C SER A 146 14.90 -29.79 22.73
N LEU A 147 15.58 -28.77 22.21
CA LEU A 147 15.28 -28.23 20.88
C LEU A 147 15.47 -29.27 19.76
N VAL A 148 16.31 -30.28 19.97
CA VAL A 148 16.49 -31.38 19.01
C VAL A 148 15.24 -32.25 18.97
N ASP A 149 14.59 -32.48 20.11
CA ASP A 149 13.31 -33.20 20.17
C ASP A 149 12.20 -32.43 19.43
N VAL A 150 12.18 -31.10 19.57
CA VAL A 150 11.24 -30.22 18.85
C VAL A 150 11.49 -30.27 17.35
N TYR A 151 12.76 -30.22 16.92
CA TYR A 151 13.13 -30.36 15.52
C TYR A 151 12.68 -31.71 14.95
N ASN A 152 12.98 -32.81 15.64
CA ASN A 152 12.64 -34.17 15.18
C ASN A 152 11.12 -34.35 15.07
N GLU A 153 10.36 -33.93 16.09
CA GLU A 153 8.90 -33.99 16.01
C GLU A 153 8.35 -33.11 14.87
N PHE A 154 8.89 -31.90 14.69
CA PHE A 154 8.45 -31.05 13.60
C PHE A 154 8.74 -31.70 12.24
N ASN A 155 9.96 -32.21 12.04
CA ASN A 155 10.37 -32.81 10.77
C ASN A 155 9.58 -34.09 10.44
N GLU A 156 9.44 -35.00 11.41
CA GLU A 156 8.85 -36.33 11.18
C GLU A 156 7.33 -36.33 11.24
N ARG A 157 6.70 -35.39 11.95
CA ARG A 157 5.23 -35.39 12.11
C ARG A 157 4.57 -34.18 11.49
N VAL A 158 5.05 -32.98 11.84
CA VAL A 158 4.37 -31.75 11.41
C VAL A 158 4.62 -31.51 9.92
N ALA A 159 5.87 -31.51 9.49
CA ALA A 159 6.24 -31.27 8.10
C ALA A 159 5.65 -32.34 7.16
N GLU A 160 5.67 -33.62 7.54
CA GLU A 160 5.02 -34.69 6.77
C GLU A 160 3.50 -34.51 6.68
N LYS A 161 2.82 -34.27 7.82
CA LYS A 161 1.36 -34.11 7.87
C LYS A 161 0.87 -32.91 7.06
N TYR A 162 1.57 -31.79 7.14
CA TYR A 162 1.20 -30.54 6.46
C TYR A 162 1.90 -30.35 5.12
N LYS A 163 2.60 -31.39 4.61
CA LYS A 163 3.25 -31.41 3.30
C LYS A 163 4.23 -30.25 3.10
N ILE A 164 5.07 -29.98 4.09
CA ILE A 164 6.14 -28.99 4.03
C ILE A 164 7.41 -29.69 3.53
N PRO A 165 7.79 -29.57 2.25
CA PRO A 165 8.85 -30.39 1.66
C PRO A 165 10.24 -30.00 2.15
N LYS A 166 10.44 -28.71 2.44
CA LYS A 166 11.71 -28.14 2.89
C LYS A 166 11.43 -26.99 3.83
N PHE A 167 12.21 -26.92 4.90
CA PHE A 167 12.22 -25.80 5.82
C PHE A 167 13.64 -25.56 6.35
N LYS A 168 13.87 -24.36 6.85
CA LYS A 168 15.07 -23.98 7.62
C LYS A 168 14.66 -23.84 9.07
N SER A 169 15.55 -24.21 9.98
CA SER A 169 15.30 -24.03 11.42
C SER A 169 16.53 -23.44 12.11
N LYS A 170 16.29 -22.67 13.18
CA LYS A 170 17.35 -22.19 14.07
C LYS A 170 16.79 -21.92 15.46
N LYS A 171 17.65 -22.05 16.47
CA LYS A 171 17.39 -21.55 17.81
C LYS A 171 17.32 -20.03 17.80
N VAL A 172 16.30 -19.45 18.43
CA VAL A 172 16.22 -18.01 18.73
C VAL A 172 15.64 -17.78 20.11
N THR A 173 16.16 -16.79 20.83
CA THR A 173 15.57 -16.33 22.09
C THR A 173 14.60 -15.18 21.79
N LYS A 174 13.38 -15.26 22.31
CA LYS A 174 12.32 -14.26 22.10
C LYS A 174 11.64 -13.91 23.41
N GLN A 175 11.17 -12.66 23.47
CA GLN A 175 10.37 -12.18 24.57
C GLN A 175 8.89 -12.14 24.17
N TYR A 176 8.02 -12.44 25.12
CA TYR A 176 6.57 -12.43 24.97
C TYR A 176 5.94 -11.74 26.18
N ALA A 177 5.02 -10.80 25.94
CA ALA A 177 4.38 -10.02 27.00
C ALA A 177 2.92 -9.70 26.66
N PHE A 178 2.21 -10.66 26.07
CA PHE A 178 0.81 -10.51 25.65
C PHE A 178 -0.11 -11.43 26.46
N GLU A 179 -1.26 -11.82 25.91
CA GLU A 179 -2.39 -12.41 26.63
C GLU A 179 -2.20 -13.85 27.16
N LYS A 180 -1.22 -14.60 26.65
CA LYS A 180 -1.01 -16.00 27.03
C LYS A 180 -0.14 -16.13 28.27
N VAL A 181 -0.78 -16.38 29.41
CA VAL A 181 -0.12 -16.52 30.72
C VAL A 181 0.77 -17.77 30.78
N GLU A 182 0.46 -18.79 29.99
CA GLU A 182 1.23 -20.03 29.89
C GLU A 182 2.57 -19.87 29.15
N VAL A 183 2.79 -18.72 28.50
CA VAL A 183 4.00 -18.44 27.72
C VAL A 183 4.98 -17.66 28.60
N PRO A 184 6.23 -18.15 28.77
CA PRO A 184 7.24 -17.43 29.53
C PRO A 184 7.56 -16.05 28.92
N VAL A 185 7.93 -15.10 29.78
CA VAL A 185 8.32 -13.75 29.34
C VAL A 185 9.52 -13.78 28.39
N GLU A 186 10.44 -14.69 28.62
CA GLU A 186 11.58 -14.96 27.75
C GLU A 186 11.78 -16.46 27.65
N SER A 187 11.94 -16.96 26.43
CA SER A 187 12.18 -18.39 26.17
C SER A 187 12.98 -18.58 24.90
N ASP A 188 13.57 -19.77 24.78
CA ASP A 188 14.18 -20.26 23.56
C ASP A 188 13.12 -20.93 22.68
N TYR A 189 13.02 -20.47 21.43
CA TYR A 189 12.10 -20.98 20.43
C TYR A 189 12.89 -21.63 19.30
N MET A 190 12.23 -22.57 18.60
CA MET A 190 12.67 -22.98 17.27
C MET A 190 12.02 -22.07 16.24
N GLU A 191 12.79 -21.16 15.65
CA GLU A 191 12.34 -20.40 14.47
C GLU A 191 12.39 -21.34 13.27
N ILE A 192 11.28 -21.46 12.55
CA ILE A 192 11.17 -22.25 11.33
C ILE A 192 10.75 -21.34 10.19
N ARG A 193 11.45 -21.43 9.06
CA ARG A 193 11.12 -20.74 7.81
C ARG A 193 10.88 -21.74 6.70
N TYR A 194 9.78 -21.57 5.96
CA TYR A 194 9.41 -22.45 4.86
C TYR A 194 8.61 -21.71 3.78
N SER A 195 8.56 -22.26 2.56
CA SER A 195 7.89 -21.57 1.44
C SER A 195 6.42 -21.28 1.76
N ALA A 196 5.97 -20.08 1.37
CA ALA A 196 4.57 -19.70 1.48
C ALA A 196 3.63 -20.52 0.58
N ASP A 197 4.17 -21.20 -0.45
CA ASP A 197 3.45 -22.19 -1.26
C ASP A 197 2.96 -23.38 -0.44
N SER A 198 3.64 -23.69 0.68
CA SER A 198 3.18 -24.72 1.60
C SER A 198 2.08 -24.17 2.51
N PRO A 199 1.13 -25.02 2.96
CA PRO A 199 0.02 -24.60 3.79
C PRO A 199 0.46 -23.86 5.07
N ALA A 200 -0.33 -22.88 5.49
CA ALA A 200 -0.23 -22.31 6.83
C ALA A 200 -0.57 -23.39 7.87
N LEU A 201 0.18 -23.41 8.98
CA LEU A 201 -0.13 -24.31 10.10
C LEU A 201 -1.33 -23.77 10.91
N PRO A 202 -2.11 -24.64 11.56
CA PRO A 202 -3.16 -24.20 12.49
C PRO A 202 -2.58 -23.41 13.67
N SER A 203 -3.27 -22.36 14.13
CA SER A 203 -2.85 -21.53 15.27
C SER A 203 -2.97 -22.25 16.62
N ASP A 204 -3.81 -23.28 16.69
CA ASP A 204 -4.01 -24.15 17.85
C ASP A 204 -3.10 -25.40 17.82
N LEU A 205 -2.20 -25.50 16.83
CA LEU A 205 -1.29 -26.63 16.70
C LEU A 205 -0.41 -26.75 17.95
N SER A 206 -0.48 -27.92 18.57
CA SER A 206 0.39 -28.34 19.67
C SER A 206 0.90 -29.76 19.41
N GLY A 207 2.02 -30.10 20.06
CA GLY A 207 2.66 -31.40 19.91
C GLY A 207 3.10 -31.98 21.25
N ASN A 208 3.81 -33.09 21.16
CA ASN A 208 4.37 -33.80 22.30
C ASN A 208 5.51 -33.00 22.95
N THR A 209 6.30 -32.29 22.13
CA THR A 209 7.49 -31.52 22.55
C THR A 209 7.25 -30.02 22.57
N PHE A 210 6.18 -29.51 21.96
CA PHE A 210 5.91 -28.06 21.91
C PHE A 210 4.48 -27.73 22.33
N SER A 211 4.30 -26.59 23.00
CA SER A 211 3.00 -26.13 23.51
C SER A 211 2.26 -25.26 22.51
N HIS A 212 2.97 -24.36 21.84
CA HIS A 212 2.40 -23.36 20.94
C HIS A 212 3.26 -23.15 19.70
N VAL A 213 2.60 -22.69 18.63
CA VAL A 213 3.23 -22.20 17.41
C VAL A 213 2.74 -20.79 17.14
N PHE A 214 3.66 -19.83 17.09
CA PHE A 214 3.37 -18.43 16.79
C PHE A 214 3.71 -18.11 15.33
N GLY A 215 3.09 -17.05 14.79
CA GLY A 215 3.39 -16.56 13.45
C GLY A 215 2.71 -17.32 12.32
N THR A 216 1.74 -18.20 12.61
CA THR A 216 1.13 -19.07 11.60
C THR A 216 0.33 -18.34 10.52
N HIS A 217 -0.24 -17.17 10.86
CA HIS A 217 -1.06 -16.34 9.96
C HIS A 217 -0.46 -14.98 9.65
N VAL A 218 0.84 -14.78 9.93
CA VAL A 218 1.52 -13.54 9.55
C VAL A 218 1.64 -13.47 8.03
N SER A 219 1.32 -12.30 7.47
CA SER A 219 1.31 -12.13 6.02
C SER A 219 2.70 -11.90 5.43
N SER A 220 2.84 -12.10 4.12
CA SER A 220 4.09 -11.87 3.41
C SER A 220 4.46 -10.38 3.41
N LEU A 221 3.46 -9.50 3.28
CA LEU A 221 3.62 -8.06 3.41
C LEU A 221 4.14 -7.67 4.80
N GLU A 222 3.54 -8.21 5.87
CA GLU A 222 3.98 -7.94 7.23
C GLU A 222 5.43 -8.39 7.45
N HIS A 223 5.76 -9.62 7.03
CA HIS A 223 7.14 -10.13 7.09
C HIS A 223 8.12 -9.21 6.35
N LEU A 224 7.76 -8.78 5.13
CA LEU A 224 8.61 -7.90 4.34
C LEU A 224 8.85 -6.57 5.05
N VAL A 225 7.79 -5.88 5.48
CA VAL A 225 7.85 -4.58 6.13
C VAL A 225 8.67 -4.63 7.42
N LEU A 226 8.45 -5.66 8.26
CA LEU A 226 9.16 -5.81 9.53
C LEU A 226 10.63 -6.20 9.34
N GLU A 227 10.95 -7.12 8.41
CA GLU A 227 12.33 -7.57 8.20
C GLU A 227 13.21 -6.51 7.54
N THR A 228 12.63 -5.71 6.62
CA THR A 228 13.33 -4.61 5.95
C THR A 228 13.28 -3.29 6.74
N LYS A 229 12.49 -3.22 7.82
CA LYS A 229 12.28 -2.03 8.65
C LYS A 229 11.68 -0.85 7.88
N MET A 230 10.81 -1.12 6.92
CA MET A 230 10.05 -0.09 6.21
C MET A 230 9.04 0.56 7.18
N LYS A 231 9.04 1.90 7.26
CA LYS A 231 8.20 2.66 8.21
C LYS A 231 7.37 3.70 7.47
N GLY A 232 6.57 3.23 6.51
CA GLY A 232 5.86 4.08 5.56
C GLY A 232 6.69 4.47 4.34
N PRO A 233 6.15 5.30 3.44
CA PRO A 233 6.78 5.67 2.18
C PRO A 233 8.21 6.21 2.36
N SER A 234 9.15 5.63 1.63
CA SER A 234 10.58 5.98 1.74
C SER A 234 11.36 5.53 0.51
N TRP A 235 12.62 5.96 0.41
CA TRP A 235 13.55 5.43 -0.57
C TRP A 235 14.04 4.03 -0.17
N LEU A 236 14.08 3.13 -1.16
CA LEU A 236 14.59 1.77 -1.06
C LEU A 236 15.68 1.58 -2.12
N ASP A 237 16.76 0.91 -1.73
CA ASP A 237 17.77 0.39 -2.65
C ASP A 237 17.51 -1.11 -2.84
N ILE A 238 17.31 -1.51 -4.11
CA ILE A 238 17.00 -2.88 -4.51
C ILE A 238 18.21 -3.47 -5.25
N LYS A 239 18.81 -4.51 -4.67
CA LYS A 239 19.94 -5.24 -5.26
C LYS A 239 19.49 -6.32 -6.24
N CYS A 240 20.29 -6.54 -7.27
CA CYS A 240 20.06 -7.53 -8.31
C CYS A 240 18.61 -7.53 -8.87
N PRO A 241 18.05 -6.35 -9.22
CA PRO A 241 16.73 -6.29 -9.83
C PRO A 241 16.75 -6.97 -11.21
N GLN A 242 15.65 -7.62 -11.56
CA GLN A 242 15.48 -8.28 -12.86
C GLN A 242 14.24 -7.73 -13.55
N ILE A 243 14.28 -7.56 -14.86
CA ILE A 243 13.14 -7.05 -15.63
C ILE A 243 12.01 -8.08 -15.63
N SER A 244 10.80 -7.65 -15.30
CA SER A 244 9.62 -8.51 -15.34
C SER A 244 9.15 -8.73 -16.78
N THR A 245 9.06 -10.00 -17.19
CA THR A 245 8.45 -10.41 -18.46
C THR A 245 7.62 -11.69 -18.24
N PRO A 246 6.33 -11.73 -18.65
CA PRO A 246 5.53 -10.65 -19.24
C PRO A 246 5.22 -9.50 -18.24
N PRO A 247 4.68 -8.36 -18.71
CA PRO A 247 4.21 -7.30 -17.83
C PRO A 247 3.11 -7.78 -16.88
N ILE A 248 3.14 -7.32 -15.64
CA ILE A 248 2.25 -7.70 -14.54
C ILE A 248 1.47 -6.51 -13.95
N SER A 249 1.81 -5.29 -14.33
CA SER A 249 1.20 -4.07 -13.84
C SER A 249 0.94 -3.08 -14.97
N TRP A 250 0.47 -1.89 -14.62
CA TRP A 250 0.32 -0.76 -15.53
C TRP A 250 1.37 0.34 -15.27
N CYS A 251 2.45 0.00 -14.54
CA CYS A 251 3.56 0.90 -14.31
C CYS A 251 4.46 1.01 -15.55
N LYS A 252 5.14 2.15 -15.70
CA LYS A 252 6.07 2.36 -16.81
C LYS A 252 7.33 1.49 -16.71
N LEU A 253 7.78 1.17 -15.49
CA LEU A 253 8.87 0.23 -15.24
C LEU A 253 8.42 -0.93 -14.34
N GLU A 254 8.79 -2.15 -14.69
CA GLU A 254 8.49 -3.34 -13.89
C GLU A 254 9.73 -4.18 -13.66
N VAL A 255 9.99 -4.45 -12.39
CA VAL A 255 11.09 -5.30 -11.97
C VAL A 255 10.63 -6.32 -10.95
N PHE A 256 11.37 -7.40 -10.81
CA PHE A 256 11.23 -8.33 -9.71
C PHE A 256 12.57 -8.58 -9.03
N VAL A 257 12.48 -8.95 -7.75
CA VAL A 257 13.59 -9.39 -6.94
C VAL A 257 13.23 -10.73 -6.32
N THR A 258 14.17 -11.67 -6.36
CA THR A 258 13.94 -13.05 -5.92
C THR A 258 14.15 -13.26 -4.44
N ARG A 259 14.72 -12.28 -3.74
CA ARG A 259 15.02 -12.40 -2.31
C ARG A 259 14.65 -11.11 -1.57
N PRO A 260 13.90 -11.20 -0.46
CA PRO A 260 13.53 -10.02 0.33
C PRO A 260 14.73 -9.28 0.95
N ASP A 261 15.83 -9.99 1.22
CA ASP A 261 17.05 -9.43 1.82
C ASP A 261 17.87 -8.54 0.87
N HIS A 262 17.48 -8.48 -0.41
CA HIS A 262 18.05 -7.55 -1.39
C HIS A 262 17.42 -6.14 -1.32
N ILE A 263 16.40 -5.96 -0.48
CA ILE A 263 15.73 -4.67 -0.29
C ILE A 263 16.28 -4.04 0.99
N SER A 264 16.69 -2.78 0.88
CA SER A 264 17.20 -2.01 2.01
C SER A 264 16.65 -0.60 2.01
N VAL A 265 16.27 -0.09 3.18
CA VAL A 265 15.82 1.30 3.35
C VAL A 265 17.03 2.23 3.26
N VAL A 266 16.91 3.27 2.44
CA VAL A 266 17.91 4.32 2.31
C VAL A 266 17.71 5.34 3.42
N ASN A 267 18.76 5.62 4.19
CA ASN A 267 18.73 6.57 5.32
C ASN A 267 19.41 7.91 5.01
N ASP A 268 19.48 8.27 3.73
CA ASP A 268 20.09 9.51 3.27
C ASP A 268 19.09 10.66 3.38
N ALA A 269 19.35 11.57 4.32
CA ALA A 269 18.51 12.76 4.55
C ALA A 269 18.58 13.79 3.42
N SER A 270 19.53 13.68 2.49
CA SER A 270 19.63 14.56 1.32
C SER A 270 18.60 14.21 0.24
N LEU A 271 18.06 12.99 0.24
CA LEU A 271 17.06 12.56 -0.72
C LEU A 271 15.68 13.06 -0.33
N SER A 272 15.19 14.06 -1.06
CA SER A 272 13.79 14.48 -0.95
C SER A 272 12.84 13.42 -1.53
N PRO A 273 11.62 13.28 -1.01
CA PRO A 273 10.57 12.49 -1.66
C PRO A 273 10.33 12.97 -3.10
N PRO A 274 10.05 12.06 -4.05
CA PRO A 274 9.74 12.45 -5.41
C PRO A 274 8.35 13.14 -5.47
N PRO A 275 8.14 14.05 -6.42
CA PRO A 275 6.81 14.61 -6.65
C PRO A 275 5.83 13.52 -7.10
N LEU A 276 4.59 13.62 -6.62
CA LEU A 276 3.51 12.69 -6.93
C LEU A 276 2.60 13.23 -8.03
N VAL A 277 1.99 12.31 -8.76
CA VAL A 277 0.90 12.62 -9.69
C VAL A 277 -0.41 12.44 -8.92
N VAL A 278 -1.16 13.52 -8.76
CA VAL A 278 -2.45 13.53 -8.04
C VAL A 278 -3.57 13.82 -9.02
N MET A 279 -4.64 13.04 -8.94
CA MET A 279 -5.86 13.23 -9.71
C MET A 279 -7.05 13.36 -8.77
N ALA A 280 -7.83 14.43 -8.91
CA ALA A 280 -9.13 14.59 -8.28
C ALA A 280 -10.22 14.29 -9.31
N LEU A 281 -11.13 13.37 -8.98
CA LEU A 281 -12.21 12.92 -9.87
C LEU A 281 -13.56 13.21 -9.23
N ASN A 282 -14.46 13.80 -10.02
CA ASN A 282 -15.86 14.01 -9.65
C ASN A 282 -16.78 13.38 -10.70
N MET A 283 -17.82 12.66 -10.27
CA MET A 283 -18.70 11.88 -11.13
C MET A 283 -20.16 12.18 -10.83
N ARG A 284 -20.98 12.26 -11.88
CA ARG A 284 -22.43 12.42 -11.80
C ARG A 284 -23.13 11.20 -12.36
N THR A 285 -24.19 10.75 -11.69
CA THR A 285 -24.98 9.59 -12.08
C THR A 285 -26.47 9.91 -12.12
N LEU A 286 -27.23 9.27 -13.01
CA LEU A 286 -28.69 9.29 -13.03
C LEU A 286 -29.27 7.87 -13.00
N PRO A 287 -30.39 7.64 -12.29
CA PRO A 287 -31.06 6.34 -12.32
C PRO A 287 -31.80 6.16 -13.65
N ASN A 288 -31.56 5.04 -14.31
CA ASN A 288 -32.33 4.62 -15.48
C ASN A 288 -33.75 4.24 -15.05
N GLN A 289 -34.76 4.85 -15.67
CA GLN A 289 -36.17 4.68 -15.32
C GLN A 289 -36.71 3.26 -15.58
N LYS A 290 -36.07 2.48 -16.46
CA LYS A 290 -36.51 1.13 -16.83
C LYS A 290 -35.79 0.04 -16.05
N THR A 291 -34.47 0.18 -15.89
CA THR A 291 -33.64 -0.84 -15.23
C THR A 291 -33.43 -0.55 -13.75
N HIS A 292 -33.76 0.66 -13.29
CA HIS A 292 -33.48 1.18 -11.94
C HIS A 292 -32.00 1.12 -11.55
N GLN A 293 -31.09 1.06 -12.53
CA GLN A 293 -29.64 1.10 -12.31
C GLN A 293 -29.11 2.53 -12.48
N ASN A 294 -28.05 2.87 -11.74
CA ASN A 294 -27.38 4.16 -11.89
C ASN A 294 -26.46 4.16 -13.12
N GLU A 295 -26.65 5.12 -14.01
CA GLU A 295 -25.84 5.35 -15.20
C GLU A 295 -24.96 6.58 -14.98
N ILE A 296 -23.69 6.51 -15.39
CA ILE A 296 -22.73 7.60 -15.25
C ILE A 296 -22.93 8.59 -16.40
N ILE A 297 -23.47 9.77 -16.08
CA ILE A 297 -23.78 10.79 -17.10
C ILE A 297 -22.62 11.76 -17.35
N GLY A 298 -21.68 11.86 -16.41
CA GLY A 298 -20.54 12.76 -16.54
C GLY A 298 -19.45 12.50 -15.54
N ILE A 299 -18.21 12.72 -15.96
CA ILE A 299 -16.99 12.65 -15.15
C ILE A 299 -16.17 13.90 -15.42
N ALA A 300 -15.68 14.55 -14.37
CA ALA A 300 -14.73 15.65 -14.43
C ALA A 300 -13.48 15.27 -13.63
N CYS A 301 -12.31 15.52 -14.21
CA CYS A 301 -11.02 15.20 -13.60
C CYS A 301 -10.10 16.41 -13.61
N LEU A 302 -9.36 16.61 -12.52
CA LEU A 302 -8.27 17.57 -12.38
C LEU A 302 -6.99 16.80 -12.07
N VAL A 303 -5.89 17.09 -12.75
CA VAL A 303 -4.60 16.39 -12.58
C VAL A 303 -3.49 17.39 -12.28
N GLN A 304 -2.68 17.08 -11.26
CA GLN A 304 -1.43 17.73 -10.91
C GLN A 304 -0.31 16.69 -11.07
N ASN A 305 0.57 16.87 -12.05
CA ASN A 305 1.59 15.87 -12.36
C ASN A 305 2.81 15.95 -11.42
N SER A 306 2.99 17.08 -10.74
CA SER A 306 4.13 17.31 -9.86
C SER A 306 3.69 17.95 -8.53
N LEU A 307 3.18 17.13 -7.62
CA LEU A 307 2.85 17.53 -6.25
C LEU A 307 3.95 17.08 -5.27
N ALA A 308 4.67 18.04 -4.70
CA ALA A 308 5.65 17.76 -3.64
C ALA A 308 4.93 17.58 -2.29
N MET A 309 5.12 16.43 -1.64
CA MET A 309 4.47 16.11 -0.35
C MET A 309 5.15 16.79 0.86
N ASP A 310 6.40 17.22 0.69
CA ASP A 310 7.27 17.84 1.69
C ASP A 310 7.22 19.38 1.65
N LYS A 311 6.46 19.96 0.73
CA LYS A 311 6.37 21.41 0.49
C LYS A 311 4.91 21.89 0.52
N PRO A 312 4.67 23.19 0.71
CA PRO A 312 3.32 23.76 0.59
C PRO A 312 2.69 23.43 -0.76
N ALA A 313 1.37 23.25 -0.75
CA ALA A 313 0.62 22.97 -1.97
C ALA A 313 0.87 24.07 -3.04
N PRO A 314 0.97 23.70 -4.33
CA PRO A 314 1.09 24.66 -5.42
C PRO A 314 -0.05 25.68 -5.41
N LYS A 315 0.25 26.94 -5.79
CA LYS A 315 -0.77 28.00 -5.89
C LYS A 315 -1.85 27.67 -6.91
N ILE A 316 -1.48 27.00 -8.00
CA ILE A 316 -2.41 26.47 -8.99
C ILE A 316 -2.58 24.97 -8.69
N PRO A 317 -3.77 24.52 -8.26
CA PRO A 317 -3.95 23.18 -7.70
C PRO A 317 -3.91 22.07 -8.76
N PHE A 318 -4.06 22.37 -10.05
CA PHE A 318 -4.00 21.41 -11.15
C PHE A 318 -3.34 22.03 -12.40
N GLN A 319 -2.74 21.19 -13.23
CA GLN A 319 -2.14 21.58 -14.51
C GLN A 319 -3.01 21.14 -15.69
N GLN A 320 -3.78 20.07 -15.52
CA GLN A 320 -4.61 19.49 -16.56
C GLN A 320 -6.00 19.21 -16.02
N HIS A 321 -6.99 19.29 -16.91
CA HIS A 321 -8.35 18.89 -16.61
C HIS A 321 -9.00 18.28 -17.84
N PHE A 322 -9.95 17.38 -17.62
CA PHE A 322 -10.76 16.79 -18.68
C PHE A 322 -12.15 16.47 -18.15
N CYS A 323 -13.15 16.61 -19.01
CA CYS A 323 -14.53 16.22 -18.74
C CYS A 323 -15.02 15.26 -19.83
N GLY A 324 -15.72 14.21 -19.43
CA GLY A 324 -16.41 13.30 -20.34
C GLY A 324 -17.86 13.20 -19.94
N ASN A 325 -18.79 13.45 -20.88
CA ASN A 325 -20.22 13.32 -20.67
C ASN A 325 -20.78 12.20 -21.55
N GLN A 326 -21.76 11.47 -21.03
CA GLN A 326 -22.51 10.48 -21.79
C GLN A 326 -23.69 11.19 -22.47
N ASN A 327 -23.75 11.13 -23.80
CA ASN A 327 -24.92 11.57 -24.57
C ASN A 327 -26.09 10.62 -24.40
#